data_AF-A0A8T3KTT0-F1
#
_entry.id   AF-A0A8T3KTT0-F1
#
_cell.length_a   1.000
_cell.length_b   1.000
_cell.length_c   1.000
_cell.angle_alpha   90.00
_cell.angle_beta   90.00
_cell.angle_gamma   90.00
#
_symmetry.space_group_name_H-M   'P 1'
#
loop_
_entity.id
_entity.type
_entity.pdbx_description
1 polymer ?
#
loop_
_entity_poly.entity_id
_entity_poly.type
_entity_poly.pdbx_seq_one_letter_code
_entity_poly.pdbx_strand_id
1 'polypeptide(L)'
;MDDEETVAGVEIMLTDASNNVVLDSVDTNRKGVFRFSVKPGIFNIGAFKNEYAVVWSRGVAVKDTDISIRIEIMPKAFVEDPLSASDDCE
;
A
#
# COMPACT_ATOMS: atom_id res chain seq x y z
N MET A 1 6.72 7.61 -21.88
CA MET A 1 6.73 6.18 -21.58
C MET A 1 6.64 6.15 -20.08
N ASP A 2 5.46 5.93 -19.55
CA ASP A 2 5.24 5.81 -18.11
C ASP A 2 5.70 4.41 -17.73
N ASP A 3 7.01 4.28 -17.46
CA ASP A 3 7.58 3.09 -16.85
C ASP A 3 6.96 2.96 -15.47
N GLU A 4 5.83 2.26 -15.40
CA GLU A 4 5.22 1.80 -14.16
C GLU A 4 6.19 0.79 -13.53
N GLU A 5 7.22 1.29 -12.85
CA GLU A 5 8.23 0.47 -12.21
C GLU A 5 7.58 -0.37 -11.12
N THR A 6 7.53 -1.68 -11.35
CA THR A 6 7.04 -2.60 -10.35
C THR A 6 8.07 -2.74 -9.24
N VAL A 7 7.68 -2.40 -8.02
CA VAL A 7 8.57 -2.45 -6.87
C VAL A 7 8.47 -3.81 -6.18
N ALA A 8 9.58 -4.56 -6.15
CA ALA A 8 9.67 -5.84 -5.46
C ALA A 8 10.05 -5.68 -3.97
N GLY A 9 9.69 -6.67 -3.14
CA GLY A 9 10.06 -6.70 -1.72
C GLY A 9 9.34 -5.64 -0.87
N VAL A 10 8.17 -5.19 -1.34
CA VAL A 10 7.21 -4.43 -0.53
C VAL A 10 6.43 -5.42 0.32
N GLU A 11 6.47 -5.25 1.64
CA GLU A 11 5.65 -5.98 2.59
C GLU A 11 4.21 -5.46 2.50
N ILE A 12 3.28 -6.34 2.12
CA ILE A 12 1.86 -6.04 2.09
C ILE A 12 1.22 -6.67 3.31
N MET A 13 0.59 -5.86 4.15
CA MET A 13 -0.11 -6.29 5.34
C MET A 13 -1.62 -6.20 5.13
N LEU A 14 -2.31 -7.31 5.33
CA LEU A 14 -3.76 -7.39 5.28
C LEU A 14 -4.33 -7.34 6.70
N THR A 15 -5.25 -6.41 6.93
CA THR A 15 -5.87 -6.18 8.24
C THR A 15 -7.39 -6.20 8.08
N ASP A 16 -8.10 -6.84 9.01
CA ASP A 16 -9.56 -6.77 9.08
C ASP A 16 -9.99 -5.36 9.48
N ALA A 17 -10.82 -4.70 8.67
CA ALA A 17 -11.22 -3.32 8.93
C ALA A 17 -12.23 -3.18 10.07
N SER A 18 -12.92 -4.26 10.43
CA SER A 18 -13.93 -4.25 11.50
C SER A 18 -13.27 -4.21 12.88
N ASN A 19 -12.18 -4.97 13.04
CA ASN A 19 -11.50 -5.14 14.33
C ASN A 19 -10.05 -4.61 14.35
N ASN A 20 -9.54 -4.09 13.23
CA ASN A 20 -8.15 -3.66 13.06
C ASN A 20 -7.11 -4.75 13.40
N VAL A 21 -7.46 -6.01 13.15
CA VAL A 21 -6.59 -7.17 13.41
C VAL A 21 -5.82 -7.52 12.15
N VAL A 22 -4.50 -7.66 12.26
CA VAL A 22 -3.67 -8.16 11.16
C VAL A 22 -4.03 -9.63 10.91
N LEU A 23 -4.46 -9.93 9.70
CA LEU A 23 -4.84 -11.28 9.29
C LEU A 23 -3.67 -12.03 8.67
N ASP A 24 -2.93 -11.35 7.80
CA ASP A 24 -1.85 -11.96 7.03
C ASP A 24 -0.88 -10.88 6.50
N SER A 25 0.33 -11.28 6.14
CA SER A 25 1.30 -10.41 5.46
C SER A 25 2.13 -11.18 4.43
N VAL A 26 2.41 -10.57 3.29
CA VAL A 26 3.21 -11.16 2.21
C VAL A 26 4.11 -10.12 1.56
N ASP A 27 5.32 -10.52 1.20
CA ASP A 27 6.20 -9.71 0.37
C ASP A 27 5.82 -9.82 -1.11
N THR A 28 5.76 -8.68 -1.78
CA THR A 28 5.59 -8.62 -3.24
C THR A 28 6.75 -9.31 -3.95
N ASN A 29 6.42 -10.06 -5.00
CA ASN A 29 7.42 -10.73 -5.83
C ASN A 29 8.18 -9.75 -6.74
N ARG A 30 9.09 -10.27 -7.59
CA ARG A 30 9.89 -9.44 -8.53
C ARG A 30 9.07 -8.60 -9.51
N LYS A 31 7.79 -8.93 -9.70
CA LYS A 31 6.85 -8.20 -10.55
C LYS A 31 5.95 -7.25 -9.75
N GLY A 32 6.20 -7.05 -8.45
CA GLY A 32 5.36 -6.22 -7.58
C GLY A 32 3.98 -6.82 -7.28
N VAL A 33 3.75 -8.10 -7.59
CA VAL A 33 2.44 -8.74 -7.44
C VAL A 33 2.33 -9.44 -6.09
N PHE A 34 1.15 -9.33 -5.46
CA PHE A 34 0.75 -10.02 -4.24
C PHE A 34 -0.65 -10.63 -4.42
N ARG A 35 -1.00 -11.61 -3.59
CA ARG A 35 -2.35 -12.22 -3.57
C ARG A 35 -2.68 -12.72 -2.17
N PHE A 36 -3.88 -12.41 -1.70
CA PHE A 36 -4.46 -12.97 -0.48
C PHE A 36 -5.73 -13.75 -0.81
N SER A 37 -6.01 -14.77 0.00
CA SER A 37 -7.27 -15.51 -0.06
C SER A 37 -8.00 -15.31 1.26
N VAL A 38 -9.08 -14.52 1.23
CA VAL A 38 -9.87 -14.20 2.42
C VAL A 38 -11.34 -14.47 2.20
N LYS A 39 -12.08 -14.59 3.30
CA LYS A 39 -13.54 -14.62 3.26
C LYS A 39 -14.08 -13.24 2.85
N PRO A 40 -15.29 -13.16 2.28
CA PRO A 40 -15.97 -11.89 2.04
C PRO A 40 -16.00 -11.02 3.29
N GLY A 41 -15.66 -9.75 3.17
CA GLY A 41 -15.46 -8.83 4.29
C GLY A 41 -14.87 -7.49 3.85
N ILE A 42 -14.58 -6.63 4.83
CA ILE A 42 -13.95 -5.32 4.59
C ILE A 42 -12.54 -5.35 5.19
N PHE A 43 -11.55 -4.99 4.39
CA PHE A 43 -10.15 -5.09 4.77
C PHE A 43 -9.41 -3.77 4.56
N ASN A 44 -8.34 -3.59 5.33
CA ASN A 44 -7.34 -2.55 5.15
C ASN A 44 -6.05 -3.20 4.67
N ILE A 45 -5.44 -2.65 3.63
CA ILE A 45 -4.22 -3.16 3.04
C ILE A 45 -3.15 -2.08 3.18
N GLY A 46 -2.09 -2.40 3.92
CA GLY A 46 -0.93 -1.52 4.10
C GLY A 46 0.24 -2.01 3.26
N ALA A 47 0.94 -1.09 2.61
CA ALA A 47 2.18 -1.35 1.89
C ALA A 47 3.35 -0.69 2.63
N PHE A 48 4.34 -1.52 2.98
CA PHE A 48 5.51 -1.14 3.77
C PHE A 48 6.76 -1.54 3.01
N LYS A 49 7.65 -0.57 2.81
CA LYS A 49 8.99 -0.84 2.32
C LYS A 49 9.93 0.21 2.88
N ASN A 50 11.13 -0.21 3.26
CA ASN A 50 12.15 0.75 3.70
C ASN A 50 12.41 1.78 2.60
N GLU A 51 12.65 3.04 2.97
CA GLU A 51 12.85 4.17 2.05
C GLU A 51 11.62 4.60 1.21
N TYR A 52 10.49 3.90 1.30
CA TYR A 52 9.22 4.29 0.67
C TYR A 52 8.19 4.77 1.70
N ALA A 53 7.31 5.67 1.27
CA ALA A 53 6.18 6.11 2.05
C ALA A 53 5.24 4.95 2.33
N VAL A 54 4.73 4.88 3.57
CA VAL A 54 3.74 3.88 3.94
C VAL A 54 2.41 4.28 3.33
N VAL A 55 1.81 3.37 2.57
CA VAL A 55 0.53 3.61 1.89
C VAL A 55 -0.52 2.65 2.44
N TRP A 56 -1.71 3.16 2.71
CA TRP A 56 -2.83 2.38 3.23
C TRP A 56 -4.05 2.50 2.32
N SER A 57 -4.49 1.37 1.78
CA SER A 57 -5.79 1.22 1.14
C SER A 57 -6.81 0.75 2.18
N ARG A 58 -7.66 1.65 2.67
CA ARG A 58 -8.65 1.34 3.70
C ARG A 58 -10.03 1.06 3.11
N GLY A 59 -10.81 0.21 3.79
CA GLY A 59 -12.21 -0.04 3.41
C GLY A 59 -12.38 -0.87 2.13
N VAL A 60 -11.43 -1.75 1.82
CA VAL A 60 -11.46 -2.62 0.65
C VAL A 60 -12.50 -3.72 0.88
N ALA A 61 -13.65 -3.60 0.23
CA ALA A 61 -14.73 -4.58 0.32
C ALA A 61 -14.51 -5.75 -0.65
N VAL A 62 -14.21 -6.93 -0.10
CA VAL A 62 -14.13 -8.20 -0.84
C VAL A 62 -15.47 -8.91 -0.71
N LYS A 63 -16.06 -9.30 -1.84
CA LYS A 63 -17.30 -10.10 -1.89
C LYS A 63 -16.97 -11.53 -2.33
N ASP A 64 -17.94 -12.26 -2.89
CA ASP A 64 -17.74 -13.59 -3.47
C ASP A 64 -16.99 -13.58 -4.83
N THR A 65 -16.30 -12.49 -5.16
CA THR A 65 -15.52 -12.34 -6.40
C THR A 65 -14.13 -11.83 -6.09
N ASP A 66 -13.14 -12.29 -6.85
CA ASP A 66 -11.79 -11.72 -6.79
C ASP A 66 -11.82 -10.22 -7.11
N ILE A 67 -11.05 -9.44 -6.36
CA ILE A 67 -10.83 -8.02 -6.62
C ILE A 67 -9.35 -7.77 -6.88
N SER A 68 -9.06 -6.77 -7.70
CA SER A 68 -7.70 -6.30 -7.95
C SER A 68 -7.59 -4.87 -7.47
N ILE A 69 -6.54 -4.59 -6.70
CA ILE A 69 -6.20 -3.23 -6.28
C ILE A 69 -4.80 -2.89 -6.77
N ARG A 70 -4.60 -1.61 -7.10
CA ARG A 70 -3.29 -1.05 -7.42
C ARG A 70 -2.85 -0.20 -6.23
N ILE A 71 -1.64 -0.42 -5.76
CA ILE A 71 -1.02 0.38 -4.71
C ILE A 71 0.20 1.06 -5.32
N GLU A 72 0.15 2.39 -5.36
CA GLU A 72 1.25 3.22 -5.81
C GLU A 72 2.02 3.67 -4.57
N ILE A 73 3.33 3.41 -4.56
CA ILE A 73 4.22 3.83 -3.48
C ILE A 73 5.24 4.81 -4.03
N MET A 74 5.55 5.83 -3.24
CA MET A 74 6.54 6.84 -3.59
C MET A 74 7.72 6.75 -2.61
N PRO A 75 8.97 6.93 -3.07
CA PRO A 75 10.10 7.03 -2.15
C PRO A 75 9.89 8.19 -1.18
N LYS A 76 10.24 8.00 0.10
CA LYS A 76 10.07 9.04 1.14
C LYS A 76 10.76 10.35 0.77
N ALA A 77 11.85 10.28 0.02
CA ALA A 77 12.59 11.45 -0.45
C ALA A 77 11.78 12.38 -1.37
N PHE A 78 10.72 11.88 -2.02
CA PHE A 78 9.84 12.66 -2.89
C PHE A 78 8.51 13.01 -2.24
N VAL A 79 8.22 12.47 -1.05
CA VAL A 79 7.10 12.95 -0.26
C VAL A 79 7.59 14.23 0.39
N GLU A 80 7.26 15.36 -0.23
CA GLU A 80 7.63 16.68 0.29
C GLU A 80 7.24 16.77 1.76
N ASP A 81 8.23 17.07 2.60
CA ASP A 81 7.99 17.41 3.99
C ASP A 81 7.09 18.66 3.98
N PRO A 82 5.91 18.67 4.62
CA PRO A 82 5.03 19.84 4.61
C PRO A 82 5.68 21.07 5.27
N LEU A 83 6.87 20.93 5.84
CA LEU A 83 7.67 22.00 6.42
C LEU A 83 8.62 22.69 5.43
N SER A 84 8.75 22.21 4.19
CA SER A 84 9.60 22.87 3.19
C SER A 84 8.91 24.02 2.43
N ALA A 85 7.62 24.27 2.71
CA ALA A 85 6.84 25.39 2.15
C ALA A 85 6.87 26.66 3.01
N SER A 86 7.80 26.77 3.97
CA SER A 86 8.01 27.98 4.76
C SER A 86 9.42 28.52 4.58
N ASP A 87 9.80 28.87 3.36
CA ASP A 87 10.79 29.91 3.15
C ASP A 87 10.46 30.63 1.83
N ASP A 88 10.66 31.95 1.85
CA ASP A 88 10.53 32.90 0.74
C ASP A 88 9.11 33.41 0.40
N CYS A 89 8.61 34.33 1.23
CA CYS A 89 8.17 35.63 0.72
C CYS A 89 8.74 36.73 1.63
N GLU A 90 9.65 37.50 1.02
CA GLU A 90 10.31 38.74 1.46
C GLU A 90 9.45 39.71 2.29
#